data_AF-B0N912-F1
#
_entry.id   AF-B0N912-F1
#
_cell.length_a   1.000
_cell.length_b   1.000
_cell.length_c   1.000
_cell.angle_alpha   90.00
_cell.angle_beta   90.00
_cell.angle_gamma   90.00
#
_symmetry.space_group_name_H-M   'P 1'
#
loop_
_entity.id
_entity.type
_entity.pdbx_description
1 polymer ?
#
loop_
_entity_poly.entity_id
_entity_poly.type
_entity_poly.pdbx_seq_one_letter_code
_entity_poly.pdbx_strand_id
1 'polypeptide(L)'
;MECPYCHKEIPQDSAFCYHCGKEISADALKQKNKSKLKKNPRENSWAKLGILLFFIGLIGLDFIAGTIFSAVGGNVKIPYILSSFAYLGAIVCGVLSLRVDKQDRKKGFEPNGNKNYAWVSIVISGFVSLVNFSQVILK
;
A
#
# COMPACT_ATOMS: atom_id res chain seq x y z
N MET A 1 -37.45 18.41 9.57
CA MET A 1 -36.90 17.04 9.59
C MET A 1 -36.98 16.50 11.01
N GLU A 2 -37.16 15.20 11.20
CA GLU A 2 -37.23 14.62 12.54
C GLU A 2 -35.82 14.22 13.04
N CYS A 3 -35.54 14.46 14.32
CA CYS A 3 -34.28 14.06 14.93
C CYS A 3 -34.16 12.52 14.98
N PRO A 4 -33.11 11.91 14.44
CA PRO A 4 -32.93 10.45 14.51
C PRO A 4 -32.59 9.95 15.93
N TYR A 5 -32.37 10.85 16.89
CA TYR A 5 -31.96 10.51 18.26
C TYR A 5 -33.05 10.73 19.32
N CYS A 6 -33.92 11.70 19.10
CA CYS A 6 -34.95 12.06 20.07
C CYS A 6 -36.34 12.22 19.46
N HIS A 7 -36.48 11.97 18.15
CA HIS A 7 -37.76 11.93 17.43
C HIS A 7 -38.57 13.24 17.45
N LYS A 8 -37.92 14.36 17.81
CA LYS A 8 -38.53 15.69 17.75
C LYS A 8 -38.26 16.37 16.43
N GLU A 9 -39.19 17.23 16.00
CA GLU A 9 -39.04 18.02 14.77
C GLU A 9 -37.96 19.09 14.92
N ILE A 10 -37.18 19.28 13.85
CA ILE A 10 -36.07 20.24 13.77
C ILE A 10 -36.07 20.89 12.37
N PRO A 11 -35.72 22.18 12.24
CA PRO A 11 -35.49 22.81 10.94
C PRO A 11 -34.43 22.06 10.11
N GLN A 12 -34.60 22.00 8.78
CA GLN A 12 -33.70 21.25 7.88
C GLN A 12 -32.26 21.78 7.87
N ASP A 13 -32.05 23.07 8.18
CA ASP A 13 -30.72 23.71 8.16
C ASP A 13 -30.00 23.69 9.51
N SER A 14 -30.50 22.95 10.50
CA SER A 14 -29.89 22.90 11.82
C SER A 14 -28.74 21.91 11.87
N ALA A 15 -27.54 22.38 12.19
CA ALA A 15 -26.37 21.51 12.40
C ALA A 15 -26.49 20.64 13.67
N PHE A 16 -27.25 21.11 14.67
CA PHE A 16 -27.45 20.45 15.95
C PHE A 16 -28.95 20.41 16.32
N CYS A 17 -29.35 19.37 17.06
CA CYS A 17 -30.69 19.28 17.61
C CYS A 17 -30.81 20.14 18.87
N TYR A 18 -31.64 21.18 18.85
CA TYR A 18 -31.89 22.04 20.01
C TYR A 18 -32.60 21.33 21.18
N HIS A 19 -33.12 20.12 20.98
CA HIS A 19 -33.78 19.35 22.03
C HIS A 19 -32.89 18.36 22.76
N CYS A 20 -31.92 17.74 22.08
CA CYS A 20 -31.04 16.72 22.67
C CYS A 20 -29.56 17.05 22.59
N GLY A 21 -29.20 18.17 21.95
CA GLY A 21 -27.82 18.66 21.80
C GLY A 21 -26.98 17.87 20.80
N LYS A 22 -27.52 16.84 20.14
CA LYS A 22 -26.76 15.99 19.21
C LYS A 22 -26.66 16.62 17.83
N GLU A 23 -25.49 16.49 17.21
CA GLU A 23 -25.20 16.93 15.85
C GLU A 23 -25.99 16.10 14.83
N ILE A 24 -26.60 16.78 13.87
CA ILE A 24 -27.51 16.24 12.85
C ILE A 24 -27.19 16.75 11.44
N SER A 25 -26.06 17.43 11.25
CA SER A 25 -25.63 17.88 9.94
C SER A 25 -25.61 16.70 8.95
N ALA A 26 -26.05 16.96 7.71
CA ALA A 26 -26.10 15.94 6.65
C ALA A 26 -24.73 15.27 6.44
N ASP A 27 -23.64 16.02 6.68
CA ASP A 27 -22.28 15.52 6.62
C ASP A 27 -21.92 14.62 7.82
N ALA A 28 -22.31 14.98 9.05
CA ALA A 28 -22.12 14.12 10.22
C ALA A 28 -22.90 12.79 10.12
N LEU A 29 -24.13 12.83 9.59
CA LEU A 29 -24.94 11.63 9.34
C LEU A 29 -24.37 10.76 8.20
N LYS A 30 -23.83 11.38 7.15
CA LYS A 30 -23.11 10.67 6.07
C LYS A 30 -21.80 10.05 6.57
N GLN A 31 -21.08 10.70 7.48
CA GLN A 31 -19.86 10.15 8.07
C GLN A 31 -20.16 8.95 8.98
N LYS A 32 -21.20 9.03 9.82
CA LYS A 32 -21.58 7.93 10.72
C LYS A 32 -22.01 6.65 9.98
N ASN A 33 -22.59 6.81 8.78
CA ASN A 33 -22.94 5.69 7.91
C ASN A 33 -21.77 5.19 7.02
N LYS A 34 -20.69 5.96 6.87
CA LYS A 34 -19.54 5.61 6.01
C LYS A 34 -18.54 4.64 6.62
N SER A 35 -18.51 4.42 7.94
CA SER A 35 -17.54 3.48 8.53
C SER A 35 -18.14 2.61 9.63
N LYS A 36 -18.78 1.52 9.22
CA LYS A 36 -18.68 0.27 9.99
C LYS A 36 -18.04 -0.81 9.11
N LEU A 37 -16.89 -0.48 8.52
CA LEU A 37 -16.01 -1.56 8.06
C LEU A 37 -15.61 -2.36 9.30
N LYS A 38 -15.73 -3.68 9.24
CA LYS A 38 -15.30 -4.57 10.33
C LYS A 38 -13.78 -4.53 10.41
N LYS A 39 -13.23 -4.55 11.61
CA LYS A 39 -11.78 -4.71 11.80
C LYS A 39 -11.33 -6.01 11.13
N ASN A 40 -10.27 -5.93 10.33
CA ASN A 40 -9.76 -7.09 9.61
C ASN A 40 -8.99 -8.02 10.57
N PRO A 41 -9.35 -9.32 10.68
CA PRO A 41 -8.66 -10.25 11.56
C PRO A 41 -7.27 -10.68 11.04
N ARG A 42 -6.97 -10.47 9.76
CA ARG A 42 -5.68 -10.83 9.14
C ARG A 42 -4.87 -9.59 8.84
N GLU A 43 -3.55 -9.63 9.05
CA GLU A 43 -2.66 -8.53 8.68
C GLU A 43 -2.14 -8.69 7.24
N ASN A 44 -2.22 -7.63 6.44
CA ASN A 44 -1.66 -7.60 5.09
C ASN A 44 -0.18 -7.18 5.10
N SER A 45 0.71 -8.17 5.24
CA SER A 45 2.18 -7.97 5.26
C SER A 45 2.85 -7.96 3.89
N TRP A 46 2.09 -8.04 2.78
CA TRP A 46 2.66 -8.10 1.42
C TRP A 46 3.50 -6.88 1.05
N ALA A 47 3.09 -5.68 1.47
CA ALA A 47 3.87 -4.47 1.23
C ALA A 47 5.21 -4.47 1.99
N LYS A 48 5.24 -5.02 3.22
CA LYS A 48 6.48 -5.18 3.99
C LYS A 48 7.43 -6.16 3.30
N LEU A 49 6.89 -7.29 2.82
CA LEU A 49 7.65 -8.28 2.05
C LEU A 49 8.22 -7.67 0.76
N GLY A 50 7.43 -6.86 0.04
CA GLY A 50 7.89 -6.16 -1.16
C GLY A 50 9.07 -5.23 -0.90
N ILE A 51 8.99 -4.41 0.16
CA ILE A 51 10.10 -3.54 0.58
C ILE A 51 11.33 -4.34 1.00
N LEU A 52 11.15 -5.46 1.71
CA LEU A 52 12.27 -6.33 2.09
C LEU A 52 12.99 -6.89 0.86
N LEU A 53 12.23 -7.42 -0.12
CA LEU A 53 12.78 -7.92 -1.38
C LEU A 53 13.51 -6.83 -2.16
N PHE A 54 12.97 -5.61 -2.19
CA PHE A 54 13.60 -4.46 -2.82
C PHE A 54 14.98 -4.17 -2.23
N PHE A 55 15.10 -4.10 -0.89
CA PHE A 55 16.40 -3.83 -0.25
C PHE A 55 17.39 -4.98 -0.41
N ILE A 56 16.93 -6.23 -0.41
CA ILE A 56 17.78 -7.39 -0.72
C ILE A 56 18.34 -7.28 -2.14
N GLY A 57 17.50 -6.91 -3.11
CA GLY A 57 17.92 -6.68 -4.50
C GLY A 57 18.93 -5.52 -4.61
N LEU A 58 18.61 -4.38 -4.02
CA LEU A 58 19.43 -3.17 -4.16
C LEU A 58 20.75 -3.28 -3.39
N ILE A 59 20.68 -3.48 -2.08
CA ILE A 59 21.87 -3.44 -1.23
C ILE A 59 22.65 -4.74 -1.37
N GLY A 60 21.95 -5.88 -1.25
CA GLY A 60 22.59 -7.20 -1.27
C GLY A 60 23.15 -7.56 -2.63
N LEU A 61 22.34 -7.48 -3.68
CA LEU A 61 22.72 -7.95 -5.00
C LEU A 61 23.41 -6.87 -5.83
N ASP A 62 22.83 -5.69 -6.00
CA ASP A 62 23.43 -4.66 -6.88
C ASP A 62 24.71 -4.06 -6.27
N PHE A 63 24.65 -3.56 -5.03
CA PHE A 63 25.81 -2.93 -4.40
C PHE A 63 26.86 -3.94 -3.95
N ILE A 64 26.50 -4.89 -3.08
CA ILE A 64 27.48 -5.80 -2.47
C ILE A 64 27.94 -6.85 -3.49
N ALA A 65 27.03 -7.68 -4.02
CA ALA A 65 27.42 -8.77 -4.92
C ALA A 65 27.97 -8.24 -6.25
N GLY A 66 27.41 -7.16 -6.81
CA GLY A 66 27.95 -6.50 -8.00
C GLY A 66 29.42 -6.08 -7.83
N THR A 67 29.76 -5.47 -6.70
CA THR A 67 31.15 -5.06 -6.39
C THR A 67 32.08 -6.27 -6.25
N ILE A 68 31.65 -7.32 -5.54
CA ILE A 68 32.45 -8.54 -5.35
C ILE A 68 32.73 -9.20 -6.70
N PHE A 69 31.70 -9.40 -7.53
CA PHE A 69 31.86 -10.01 -8.85
C PHE A 69 32.79 -9.19 -9.76
N SER A 70 32.72 -7.86 -9.69
CA SER A 70 33.64 -6.99 -10.43
C SER A 70 35.09 -7.13 -9.95
N ALA A 71 35.33 -7.30 -8.66
CA ALA A 71 36.67 -7.41 -8.09
C ALA A 71 37.34 -8.77 -8.37
N VAL A 72 36.56 -9.85 -8.42
CA VAL A 72 37.08 -11.21 -8.66
C VAL A 72 37.13 -11.59 -10.15
N GLY A 73 36.86 -10.64 -11.06
CA GLY A 73 36.80 -10.89 -12.51
C GLY A 73 35.61 -11.78 -12.93
N GLY A 74 34.60 -11.90 -12.09
CA GLY A 74 33.37 -12.62 -12.37
C GLY A 74 32.45 -11.85 -13.32
N ASN A 75 31.48 -12.56 -13.92
CA ASN A 75 30.52 -11.91 -14.80
C ASN A 75 29.55 -11.05 -13.99
N VAL A 76 29.78 -9.73 -14.02
CA VAL A 76 28.98 -8.73 -13.29
C VAL A 76 27.50 -8.78 -13.67
N LYS A 77 27.10 -9.29 -14.84
CA LYS A 77 25.69 -9.37 -15.23
C LYS A 77 24.87 -10.32 -14.34
N ILE A 78 25.50 -11.32 -13.72
CA ILE A 78 24.82 -12.33 -12.89
C ILE A 78 24.09 -11.71 -11.70
N PRO A 79 24.74 -10.93 -10.79
CA PRO A 79 24.04 -10.32 -9.66
C PRO A 79 22.91 -9.38 -10.08
N TYR A 80 23.06 -8.61 -11.16
CA TYR A 80 22.00 -7.70 -11.65
C TYR A 80 20.81 -8.45 -12.29
N ILE A 81 21.03 -9.61 -12.90
CA ILE A 81 19.92 -10.47 -13.37
C ILE A 81 19.16 -11.03 -12.16
N LEU A 82 19.88 -11.48 -11.13
CA LEU A 82 19.24 -12.00 -9.92
C LEU A 82 18.48 -10.90 -9.16
N SER A 83 19.02 -9.69 -9.08
CA SER A 83 18.33 -8.54 -8.48
C SER A 83 17.09 -8.14 -9.29
N SER A 84 17.12 -8.27 -10.62
CA SER A 84 15.95 -8.04 -11.47
C SER A 84 14.77 -8.95 -11.12
N PHE A 85 15.02 -10.23 -10.80
CA PHE A 85 13.98 -11.12 -10.29
C PHE A 85 13.46 -10.69 -8.90
N ALA A 86 14.34 -10.22 -8.02
CA ALA A 86 13.94 -9.68 -6.73
C ALA A 86 13.05 -8.44 -6.87
N TYR A 87 13.37 -7.53 -7.79
CA TYR A 87 12.56 -6.35 -8.10
C TYR A 87 11.20 -6.71 -8.71
N LEU A 88 11.14 -7.68 -9.62
CA LEU A 88 9.88 -8.21 -10.12
C LEU A 88 9.03 -8.79 -8.98
N GLY A 89 9.64 -9.56 -8.08
CA GLY A 89 8.99 -10.06 -6.87
C GLY A 89 8.45 -8.93 -5.98
N ALA A 90 9.23 -7.86 -5.78
CA ALA A 90 8.82 -6.69 -5.00
C ALA A 90 7.63 -5.94 -5.64
N ILE A 91 7.60 -5.81 -6.98
CA ILE A 91 6.47 -5.22 -7.71
C ILE A 91 5.21 -6.08 -7.52
N VAL A 92 5.33 -7.39 -7.72
CA VAL A 92 4.21 -8.34 -7.54
C VAL A 92 3.67 -8.27 -6.12
N CYS A 93 4.54 -8.25 -5.10
CA CYS A 93 4.14 -8.11 -3.70
C CYS A 93 3.40 -6.79 -3.44
N GLY A 94 3.89 -5.67 -3.98
CA GLY A 94 3.21 -4.38 -3.87
C GLY A 94 1.81 -4.40 -4.50
N VAL A 95 1.67 -4.96 -5.71
CA VAL A 95 0.38 -5.08 -6.40
C VAL A 95 -0.58 -5.99 -5.63
N LEU A 96 -0.09 -7.13 -5.12
CA LEU A 96 -0.89 -8.06 -4.31
C LEU A 96 -1.36 -7.38 -3.03
N SER A 97 -0.51 -6.60 -2.36
CA SER A 97 -0.91 -5.84 -1.16
C SER A 97 -2.10 -4.92 -1.45
N LEU A 98 -2.05 -4.15 -2.54
CA LEU A 98 -3.15 -3.25 -2.94
C LEU A 98 -4.41 -4.04 -3.36
N ARG A 99 -4.24 -5.20 -4.01
CA ARG A 99 -5.37 -6.07 -4.42
C ARG A 99 -6.08 -6.67 -3.21
N VAL A 100 -5.33 -7.13 -2.21
CA VAL A 100 -5.86 -7.68 -0.95
C VAL A 100 -6.65 -6.60 -0.21
N ASP A 101 -6.09 -5.41 -0.02
CA ASP A 101 -6.80 -4.30 0.64
C ASP A 101 -8.09 -3.90 -0.11
N LYS A 102 -8.05 -3.89 -1.45
CA LYS A 102 -9.25 -3.62 -2.27
C LYS A 102 -10.30 -4.72 -2.12
N GLN A 103 -9.87 -5.98 -1.98
CA GLN A 103 -10.77 -7.12 -1.77
C GLN A 103 -11.38 -7.10 -0.37
N ASP A 104 -10.61 -6.77 0.65
CA ASP A 104 -11.06 -6.67 2.04
C ASP A 104 -12.09 -5.55 2.19
N ARG A 105 -11.84 -4.38 1.56
CA ARG A 105 -12.83 -3.31 1.51
C ARG A 105 -14.13 -3.72 0.84
N LYS A 106 -14.08 -4.51 -0.24
CA LYS A 106 -15.29 -5.05 -0.90
C LYS A 106 -16.07 -6.02 -0.01
N LYS A 107 -15.38 -6.74 0.88
CA LYS A 107 -15.98 -7.64 1.87
C LYS A 107 -16.46 -6.92 3.13
N GLY A 108 -16.30 -5.59 3.19
CA GLY A 108 -16.68 -4.77 4.33
C GLY A 108 -15.66 -4.77 5.47
N PHE A 109 -14.39 -5.11 5.20
CA PHE A 109 -13.29 -5.02 6.17
C PHE A 109 -12.43 -3.77 5.96
N GLU A 110 -11.85 -3.26 7.05
CA GLU A 110 -10.89 -2.16 6.99
C GLU A 110 -9.58 -2.62 6.32
N PRO A 111 -9.05 -1.88 5.32
CA PRO A 111 -7.73 -2.17 4.78
C PRO A 111 -6.67 -1.88 5.85
N ASN A 112 -5.72 -2.79 6.01
CA ASN A 112 -4.65 -2.66 7.01
C ASN A 112 -3.24 -2.80 6.43
N GLY A 113 -3.12 -2.97 5.10
CA GLY A 113 -1.85 -2.90 4.41
C GLY A 113 -1.27 -1.48 4.38
N ASN A 114 0.06 -1.37 4.35
CA ASN A 114 0.72 -0.08 4.20
C ASN A 114 0.75 0.33 2.70
N LYS A 115 -0.19 1.19 2.32
CA LYS A 115 -0.32 1.70 0.94
C LYS A 115 0.92 2.43 0.45
N ASN A 116 1.62 3.18 1.32
CA ASN A 116 2.82 3.90 0.94
C ASN A 116 3.94 2.92 0.57
N TYR A 117 4.14 1.89 1.39
CA TYR A 117 5.14 0.85 1.11
C TYR A 117 4.83 0.09 -0.17
N ALA A 118 3.56 -0.21 -0.44
CA ALA A 118 3.17 -0.84 -1.70
C ALA A 118 3.54 0.01 -2.93
N TRP A 119 3.25 1.32 -2.90
CA TRP A 119 3.61 2.22 -4.01
C TRP A 119 5.12 2.40 -4.16
N VAL A 120 5.83 2.58 -3.06
CA VAL A 120 7.30 2.64 -3.04
C VAL A 120 7.88 1.36 -3.66
N SER A 121 7.42 0.19 -3.22
CA SER A 121 7.85 -1.10 -3.74
C SER A 121 7.58 -1.27 -5.24
N ILE A 122 6.46 -0.77 -5.76
CA ILE A 122 6.12 -0.86 -7.19
C ILE A 122 6.98 0.10 -8.02
N VAL A 123 6.97 1.38 -7.66
CA VAL A 123 7.54 2.44 -8.50
C VAL A 123 9.07 2.38 -8.48
N ILE A 124 9.67 2.26 -7.30
CA ILE A 124 11.13 2.27 -7.18
C ILE A 124 11.73 0.99 -7.76
N SER A 125 11.16 -0.18 -7.46
CA SER A 125 11.64 -1.43 -8.06
C SER A 125 11.50 -1.43 -9.59
N GLY A 126 10.41 -0.85 -10.12
CA GLY A 126 10.24 -0.68 -11.57
C GLY A 126 11.31 0.22 -12.18
N PHE A 127 11.58 1.37 -11.55
CA PHE A 127 12.64 2.27 -11.99
C PHE A 127 14.02 1.63 -11.96
N VAL A 128 14.41 1.03 -10.83
CA VAL A 128 15.74 0.40 -10.67
C VAL A 128 15.90 -0.78 -11.63
N SER A 129 14.87 -1.60 -11.82
CA SER A 129 14.91 -2.71 -12.78
C SER A 129 15.16 -2.21 -14.22
N LEU A 130 14.53 -1.10 -14.62
CA LEU A 130 14.78 -0.47 -15.93
C LEU A 130 16.19 0.09 -16.06
N VAL A 131 16.71 0.72 -15.00
CA VAL A 131 18.09 1.22 -14.96
C VAL A 131 19.09 0.06 -15.11
N ASN A 132 18.94 -1.01 -14.35
CA ASN A 132 19.83 -2.19 -14.44
C ASN A 132 19.76 -2.85 -15.82
N PHE A 133 18.56 -2.98 -16.38
CA PHE A 133 18.36 -3.55 -17.70
C PHE A 133 19.07 -2.74 -18.80
N SER A 134 18.92 -1.40 -18.77
CA SER A 134 19.51 -0.51 -19.76
C SER A 134 21.02 -0.33 -19.61
N GLN A 135 21.54 -0.26 -18.38
CA GLN A 135 22.94 0.10 -18.14
C GLN A 135 23.89 -1.09 -18.07
N VAL A 136 23.41 -2.26 -17.65
CA VAL A 136 24.28 -3.42 -17.38
C VAL A 136 23.94 -4.62 -18.27
N ILE A 137 22.65 -4.94 -18.44
CA ILE A 137 22.26 -6.18 -19.14
C ILE A 137 22.42 -6.02 -20.65
N LEU A 138 21.88 -4.94 -21.21
CA LEU A 138 21.92 -4.64 -22.65
C LEU A 138 23.26 -4.10 -23.16
N LYS A 139 24.15 -3.68 -22.26
CA LYS A 139 25.48 -3.15 -22.58
C LYS A 139 26.50 -4.28 -22.68
#